data_AF-A0A196NDS8-F1
#
_entry.id   AF-A0A196NDS8-F1
#
_cell.length_a   1.000
_cell.length_b   1.000
_cell.length_c   1.000
_cell.angle_alpha   90.00
_cell.angle_beta   90.00
_cell.angle_gamma   90.00
#
_symmetry.space_group_name_H-M   'P 1'
#
loop_
_entity.id
_entity.type
_entity.pdbx_description
1 polymer ?
#
loop_
_entity_poly.entity_id
_entity_poly.type
_entity_poly.pdbx_seq_one_letter_code
_entity_poly.pdbx_strand_id
1 'polypeptide(L)'
;MTGQTFDPSHFRNALGSFATGVTIVTTVGLEGEDVGMTANSFNSVSLDPPMILWSVGKNAMSRPAFAAAEHFAVHILATQQKALSDRFAKRGTDKFAGLTVERGPGNVPLLKDCAARFKCRTAYRYEGGDHDIIVGEVIEFDHLDAAPLVFHSGKYSALAPHRAADEAESAAFSRSFLGFLLPRVQYALFEPIKKAMQQRAIGLDEYFALSALAAKDLSMLEIAELGRFYDRSFTPAEALKLKNRGLVEPAEGDGAAMRMQLTANGHALMLELLSIGKDAEETLLERIEPTEVQALKSLLHRLVKDTPSVA
;
A
#
# COMPACT_ATOMS: atom_id res chain seq x y z
N MET A 1 -33.06 -27.01 -27.68
CA MET A 1 -31.63 -26.68 -27.83
C MET A 1 -30.91 -27.20 -26.60
N THR A 2 -29.80 -27.90 -26.81
CA THR A 2 -29.05 -28.71 -25.83
C THR A 2 -28.48 -27.87 -24.69
N GLY A 3 -29.13 -27.93 -23.52
CA GLY A 3 -28.69 -27.24 -22.31
C GLY A 3 -27.49 -27.92 -21.69
N GLN A 4 -26.28 -27.49 -22.08
CA GLN A 4 -25.13 -27.68 -21.20
C GLN A 4 -25.34 -26.81 -19.97
N THR A 5 -25.73 -27.44 -18.86
CA THR A 5 -25.72 -26.80 -17.54
C THR A 5 -24.27 -26.71 -17.08
N PHE A 6 -23.62 -25.59 -17.40
CA PHE A 6 -22.34 -25.22 -16.79
C PHE A 6 -22.55 -24.98 -15.29
N ASP A 7 -21.59 -25.42 -14.46
CA ASP A 7 -21.56 -25.03 -13.05
C ASP A 7 -21.37 -23.50 -12.95
N PRO A 8 -22.35 -22.75 -12.40
CA PRO A 8 -22.26 -21.29 -12.30
C PRO A 8 -21.05 -20.81 -11.50
N SER A 9 -20.58 -21.61 -10.54
CA SER A 9 -19.40 -21.28 -9.74
C SER A 9 -18.12 -21.38 -10.58
N HIS A 10 -17.99 -22.43 -11.39
CA HIS A 10 -16.87 -22.62 -12.29
C HIS A 10 -16.84 -21.55 -13.40
N PHE A 11 -18.00 -21.22 -13.98
CA PHE A 11 -18.12 -20.13 -14.95
C PHE A 11 -17.72 -18.78 -14.35
N ARG A 12 -18.18 -18.46 -13.13
CA ARG A 12 -17.78 -17.24 -12.41
C ARG A 12 -16.28 -17.19 -12.14
N ASN A 13 -15.67 -18.31 -11.77
CA ASN A 13 -14.22 -18.40 -11.57
C ASN A 13 -13.46 -18.14 -12.87
N ALA A 14 -13.92 -18.71 -13.99
CA ALA A 14 -13.33 -18.48 -15.30
C ALA A 14 -13.40 -16.99 -15.70
N LEU A 15 -14.55 -16.34 -15.52
CA LEU A 15 -14.71 -14.89 -15.73
C LEU A 15 -13.76 -14.06 -14.85
N GLY A 16 -13.48 -14.53 -13.63
CA GLY A 16 -12.53 -13.90 -12.71
C GLY A 16 -11.08 -13.83 -13.22
N SER A 17 -10.74 -14.57 -14.28
CA SER A 17 -9.42 -14.50 -14.93
C SER A 17 -9.20 -13.19 -15.68
N PHE A 18 -10.27 -12.50 -16.06
CA PHE A 18 -10.20 -11.17 -16.65
C PHE A 18 -10.10 -10.13 -15.53
N ALA A 19 -8.91 -9.55 -15.35
CA ALA A 19 -8.68 -8.49 -14.39
C ALA A 19 -9.45 -7.23 -14.79
N THR A 20 -10.09 -6.59 -13.81
CA THR A 20 -10.91 -5.38 -14.01
C THR A 20 -10.51 -4.32 -13.00
N GLY A 21 -10.73 -3.05 -13.35
CA GLY A 21 -10.84 -2.00 -12.33
C GLY A 21 -12.11 -2.20 -11.51
N VAL A 22 -12.16 -1.58 -10.33
CA VAL A 22 -13.36 -1.53 -9.50
C VAL A 22 -14.05 -0.19 -9.68
N THR A 23 -15.36 -0.21 -9.91
CA THR A 23 -16.16 1.02 -10.03
C THR A 23 -17.26 1.09 -8.98
N ILE A 24 -17.68 2.31 -8.65
CA ILE A 24 -18.98 2.56 -8.02
C ILE A 24 -19.83 3.35 -9.00
N VAL A 25 -21.02 2.83 -9.29
CA VAL A 25 -22.01 3.54 -10.10
C VAL A 25 -23.03 4.18 -9.16
N THR A 26 -23.37 5.44 -9.40
CA THR A 26 -24.35 6.19 -8.61
C THR A 26 -25.43 6.81 -9.49
N THR A 27 -26.60 7.02 -8.90
CA THR A 27 -27.75 7.73 -9.47
C THR A 27 -28.58 8.34 -8.34
N VAL A 28 -29.58 9.13 -8.70
CA VAL A 28 -30.70 9.47 -7.82
C VAL A 28 -31.81 8.43 -8.02
N GLY A 29 -32.42 8.00 -6.92
CA GLY A 29 -33.57 7.10 -6.90
C GLY A 29 -34.90 7.80 -7.18
N LEU A 30 -35.98 7.02 -7.15
CA LEU A 30 -37.31 7.49 -7.55
C LEU A 30 -37.90 8.51 -6.57
N GLU A 31 -37.46 8.48 -5.31
CA GLU A 31 -37.92 9.38 -4.24
C GLU A 31 -36.89 10.50 -3.98
N GLY A 32 -35.88 10.63 -4.85
CA GLY A 32 -34.81 11.62 -4.71
C GLY A 32 -33.64 11.17 -3.83
N GLU A 33 -33.63 9.91 -3.37
CA GLU A 33 -32.60 9.35 -2.53
C GLU A 33 -31.31 9.01 -3.29
N ASP A 34 -30.16 9.08 -2.63
CA ASP A 34 -28.89 8.71 -3.25
C ASP A 34 -28.75 7.19 -3.35
N VAL A 35 -28.54 6.71 -4.57
CA VAL A 35 -28.39 5.28 -4.86
C VAL A 35 -27.01 5.01 -5.44
N GLY A 36 -26.37 3.96 -4.97
CA GLY A 36 -25.09 3.53 -5.51
C GLY A 36 -24.78 2.05 -5.29
N MET A 37 -23.94 1.51 -6.15
CA MET A 37 -23.45 0.14 -6.03
C MET A 37 -22.07 -0.03 -6.62
N THR A 38 -21.31 -0.93 -6.03
CA THR A 38 -20.04 -1.41 -6.60
C THR A 38 -20.34 -2.29 -7.82
N ALA A 39 -19.60 -2.07 -8.91
CA ALA A 39 -19.65 -2.85 -10.13
C ALA A 39 -18.25 -3.01 -10.73
N ASN A 40 -18.00 -4.16 -11.35
CA ASN A 40 -16.80 -4.40 -12.15
C ASN A 40 -17.14 -4.89 -13.57
N SER A 41 -18.40 -4.72 -13.98
CA SER A 41 -18.91 -4.98 -15.33
C SER A 41 -18.74 -3.79 -16.28
N PHE A 42 -18.12 -2.70 -15.81
CA PHE A 42 -17.88 -1.49 -16.59
C PHE A 42 -16.92 -1.74 -17.75
N ASN A 43 -17.20 -1.13 -18.91
CA ASN A 43 -16.26 -1.06 -20.03
C ASN A 43 -16.53 0.16 -20.94
N SER A 44 -15.51 0.59 -21.68
CA SER A 44 -15.66 1.59 -22.75
C SER A 44 -16.30 0.97 -23.99
N VAL A 45 -17.12 1.75 -24.70
CA VAL A 45 -17.84 1.30 -25.91
C VAL A 45 -17.42 2.09 -27.15
N SER A 46 -17.40 3.41 -27.06
CA SER A 46 -17.15 4.29 -28.21
C SER A 46 -16.44 5.56 -27.75
N LEU A 47 -15.64 6.15 -28.65
CA LEU A 47 -15.01 7.45 -28.44
C LEU A 47 -15.83 8.60 -29.04
N ASP A 48 -16.55 8.37 -30.14
CA ASP A 48 -17.40 9.37 -30.79
C ASP A 48 -18.71 8.73 -31.32
N PRO A 49 -19.88 8.97 -30.70
CA PRO A 49 -20.03 9.69 -29.44
C PRO A 49 -19.35 8.93 -28.28
N PRO A 50 -18.90 9.62 -27.22
CA PRO A 50 -18.22 8.98 -26.10
C PRO A 50 -19.21 8.14 -25.29
N MET A 51 -19.06 6.82 -25.32
CA MET A 51 -19.99 5.90 -24.68
C MET A 51 -19.28 4.86 -23.81
N ILE A 52 -19.92 4.55 -22.70
CA ILE A 52 -19.53 3.48 -21.77
C ILE A 52 -20.73 2.58 -21.48
N LEU A 53 -20.47 1.39 -20.96
CA LEU A 53 -21.51 0.48 -20.48
C LEU A 53 -21.15 -0.14 -19.14
N TRP A 54 -22.17 -0.66 -18.47
CA TRP A 54 -22.05 -1.54 -17.32
C TRP A 54 -23.34 -2.36 -17.16
N SER A 55 -23.32 -3.36 -16.30
CA SER A 55 -24.47 -4.26 -16.09
C SER A 55 -24.90 -4.29 -14.63
N VAL A 56 -26.21 -4.15 -14.38
CA VAL A 56 -26.85 -4.26 -13.06
C VAL A 56 -27.66 -5.56 -12.96
N GLY A 57 -27.47 -6.31 -11.87
CA GLY A 57 -28.22 -7.55 -11.66
C GLY A 57 -29.72 -7.30 -11.49
N LYS A 58 -30.57 -8.12 -12.10
CA LYS A 58 -32.04 -7.99 -11.99
C LYS A 58 -32.55 -8.19 -10.56
N ASN A 59 -31.74 -8.79 -9.68
CA ASN A 59 -32.02 -8.98 -8.26
C ASN A 59 -31.43 -7.88 -7.36
N ALA A 60 -30.77 -6.85 -7.92
CA ALA A 60 -30.19 -5.77 -7.14
C ALA A 60 -31.28 -4.82 -6.63
N MET A 61 -31.22 -4.44 -5.35
CA MET A 61 -32.16 -3.48 -4.75
C MET A 61 -32.10 -2.10 -5.43
N SER A 62 -30.94 -1.73 -5.97
CA SER A 62 -30.72 -0.49 -6.71
C SER A 62 -31.23 -0.52 -8.15
N ARG A 63 -31.64 -1.69 -8.66
CA ARG A 63 -32.07 -1.85 -10.06
C ARG A 63 -33.21 -0.89 -10.43
N PRO A 64 -34.30 -0.71 -9.63
CA PRO A 64 -35.38 0.21 -10.01
C PRO A 64 -34.91 1.65 -10.24
N ALA A 65 -34.01 2.16 -9.37
CA ALA A 65 -33.42 3.48 -9.52
C ALA A 65 -32.62 3.58 -10.82
N PHE A 66 -31.72 2.62 -11.07
CA PHE A 66 -30.94 2.63 -12.29
C PHE A 66 -31.79 2.40 -13.54
N ALA A 67 -32.87 1.63 -13.47
CA ALA A 67 -33.81 1.34 -14.56
C ALA A 67 -34.59 2.58 -15.03
N ALA A 68 -34.80 3.56 -14.14
CA ALA A 68 -35.48 4.82 -14.45
C ALA A 68 -34.52 6.01 -14.64
N ALA A 69 -33.26 5.88 -14.21
CA ALA A 69 -32.28 6.97 -14.22
C ALA A 69 -32.03 7.58 -15.62
N GLU A 70 -32.24 8.89 -15.75
CA GLU A 70 -31.80 9.65 -16.93
C GLU A 70 -30.31 9.98 -16.89
N HIS A 71 -29.75 10.14 -15.68
CA HIS A 71 -28.34 10.44 -15.46
C HIS A 71 -27.76 9.47 -14.43
N PHE A 72 -26.49 9.10 -14.61
CA PHE A 72 -25.74 8.31 -13.64
C PHE A 72 -24.26 8.70 -13.69
N ALA A 73 -23.50 8.34 -12.67
CA ALA A 73 -22.06 8.55 -12.65
C ALA A 73 -21.31 7.26 -12.37
N VAL A 74 -20.20 7.04 -13.08
CA VAL A 74 -19.28 5.92 -12.86
C VAL A 74 -18.00 6.46 -12.24
N HIS A 75 -17.60 5.88 -11.11
CA HIS A 75 -16.39 6.25 -10.37
C HIS A 75 -15.40 5.10 -10.44
N ILE A 76 -14.28 5.27 -11.15
CA ILE A 76 -13.16 4.31 -11.11
C ILE A 76 -12.42 4.52 -9.80
N LEU A 77 -12.42 3.51 -8.93
CA LEU A 77 -11.83 3.63 -7.60
C LEU A 77 -10.31 3.60 -7.65
N ALA A 78 -9.68 4.41 -6.81
CA ALA A 78 -8.24 4.37 -6.57
C ALA A 78 -7.89 3.29 -5.53
N THR A 79 -6.62 2.86 -5.50
CA THR A 79 -6.10 1.75 -4.67
C THR A 79 -6.50 1.85 -3.19
N GLN A 80 -6.48 3.06 -2.62
CA GLN A 80 -6.84 3.34 -1.23
C GLN A 80 -8.34 3.20 -0.92
N GLN A 81 -9.21 3.14 -1.92
CA GLN A 81 -10.67 3.19 -1.77
C GLN A 81 -11.33 1.81 -1.61
N LYS A 82 -10.58 0.78 -1.21
CA LYS A 82 -11.14 -0.57 -0.93
C LYS A 82 -12.30 -0.53 0.06
N ALA A 83 -12.20 0.27 1.13
CA ALA A 83 -13.26 0.41 2.12
C ALA A 83 -14.57 0.96 1.51
N LEU A 84 -14.45 1.86 0.53
CA LEU A 84 -15.59 2.42 -0.20
C LEU A 84 -16.23 1.35 -1.11
N SER A 85 -15.40 0.57 -1.82
CA SER A 85 -15.88 -0.59 -2.59
C SER A 85 -16.68 -1.57 -1.74
N ASP A 86 -16.14 -1.97 -0.58
CA ASP A 86 -16.79 -2.91 0.33
C ASP A 86 -18.11 -2.33 0.87
N ARG A 87 -18.14 -1.03 1.16
CA ARG A 87 -19.34 -0.32 1.61
C ARG A 87 -20.45 -0.35 0.56
N PHE A 88 -20.13 -0.03 -0.69
CA PHE A 88 -21.13 0.05 -1.77
C PHE A 88 -21.56 -1.31 -2.33
N ALA A 89 -20.83 -2.38 -2.01
CA ALA A 89 -21.20 -3.77 -2.33
C ALA A 89 -22.24 -4.38 -1.36
N LYS A 90 -22.37 -3.84 -0.13
CA LYS A 90 -23.32 -4.34 0.88
C LYS A 90 -24.79 -4.05 0.51
N ARG A 91 -25.70 -4.91 0.96
CA ARG A 91 -27.16 -4.75 0.80
C ARG A 91 -27.77 -4.14 2.07
N GLY A 92 -28.82 -3.32 1.92
CA GLY A 92 -29.70 -2.91 3.02
C GLY A 92 -29.14 -1.89 4.02
N THR A 93 -28.04 -1.19 3.70
CA THR A 93 -27.44 -0.17 4.57
C THR A 93 -27.49 1.20 3.88
N ASP A 94 -27.51 2.29 4.65
CA ASP A 94 -27.25 3.63 4.10
C ASP A 94 -25.78 3.74 3.65
N LYS A 95 -25.58 3.61 2.34
CA LYS A 95 -24.26 3.63 1.72
C LYS A 95 -23.68 5.04 1.63
N PHE A 96 -24.45 6.09 1.84
CA PHE A 96 -24.01 7.47 1.73
C PHE A 96 -23.84 8.16 3.09
N ALA A 97 -24.37 7.60 4.18
CA ALA A 97 -24.20 8.11 5.55
C ALA A 97 -22.75 8.56 5.87
N GLY A 98 -22.58 9.83 6.21
CA GLY A 98 -21.28 10.40 6.58
C GLY A 98 -20.31 10.60 5.41
N LEU A 99 -20.71 10.38 4.16
CA LEU A 99 -19.93 10.75 2.98
C LEU A 99 -20.28 12.17 2.56
N THR A 100 -19.24 12.95 2.25
CA THR A 100 -19.42 14.23 1.56
C THR A 100 -19.40 13.97 0.06
N VAL A 101 -20.51 14.28 -0.61
CA VAL A 101 -20.67 14.10 -2.06
C VAL A 101 -20.82 15.44 -2.77
N GLU A 102 -20.24 15.52 -3.97
CA GLU A 102 -20.56 16.58 -4.93
C GLU A 102 -21.81 16.20 -5.72
N ARG A 103 -22.40 17.16 -6.47
CA ARG A 103 -23.57 16.92 -7.31
C ARG A 103 -23.23 17.15 -8.76
N GLY A 104 -23.50 16.14 -9.59
CA GLY A 104 -23.36 16.20 -11.04
C GLY A 104 -24.69 16.51 -11.76
N PRO A 105 -24.71 16.37 -13.09
CA PRO A 105 -25.92 16.41 -13.90
C PRO A 105 -27.01 15.49 -13.33
N GLY A 106 -28.27 15.96 -13.31
CA GLY A 106 -29.38 15.22 -12.73
C GLY A 106 -29.31 15.04 -11.20
N ASN A 107 -28.54 15.88 -10.51
CA ASN A 107 -28.31 15.81 -9.05
C ASN A 107 -27.63 14.51 -8.57
N VAL A 108 -26.99 13.77 -9.49
CA VAL A 108 -26.32 12.51 -9.20
C VAL A 108 -25.17 12.74 -8.19
N PRO A 109 -25.07 11.96 -7.11
CA PRO A 109 -24.00 12.10 -6.14
C PRO A 109 -22.66 11.65 -6.73
N LEU A 110 -21.64 12.50 -6.61
CA LEU A 110 -20.29 12.26 -7.05
C LEU A 110 -19.37 12.00 -5.86
N LEU A 111 -18.68 10.86 -5.88
CA LEU A 111 -17.67 10.49 -4.89
C LEU A 111 -16.36 11.22 -5.19
N LYS A 112 -15.56 11.48 -4.16
CA LYS A 112 -14.27 12.18 -4.27
C LYS A 112 -13.09 11.21 -4.36
N ASP A 113 -11.94 11.73 -4.78
CA ASP A 113 -10.64 11.03 -4.75
C ASP A 113 -10.59 9.72 -5.55
N CYS A 114 -11.48 9.60 -6.54
CA CYS A 114 -11.52 8.49 -7.49
C CYS A 114 -10.48 8.70 -8.58
N ALA A 115 -9.91 7.62 -9.10
CA ALA A 115 -8.95 7.68 -10.21
C ALA A 115 -9.56 8.32 -11.46
N ALA A 116 -10.85 8.07 -11.71
CA ALA A 116 -11.63 8.81 -12.71
C ALA A 116 -13.11 8.85 -12.35
N ARG A 117 -13.83 9.85 -12.86
CA ARG A 117 -15.29 9.95 -12.79
C ARG A 117 -15.85 10.27 -14.16
N PHE A 118 -16.91 9.55 -14.54
CA PHE A 118 -17.65 9.77 -15.78
C PHE A 118 -19.10 10.11 -15.42
N LYS A 119 -19.56 11.30 -15.81
CA LYS A 119 -20.93 11.75 -15.65
C LYS A 119 -21.65 11.45 -16.96
N CYS A 120 -22.71 10.66 -16.87
CA CYS A 120 -23.32 10.04 -18.04
C CYS A 120 -24.80 10.38 -18.12
N ARG A 121 -25.28 10.54 -19.36
CA ARG A 121 -26.70 10.48 -19.70
C ARG A 121 -27.02 9.08 -20.20
N THR A 122 -28.08 8.47 -19.70
CA THR A 122 -28.50 7.14 -20.16
C THR A 122 -28.93 7.22 -21.62
N ALA A 123 -28.26 6.45 -22.48
CA ALA A 123 -28.55 6.39 -23.91
C ALA A 123 -29.39 5.16 -24.26
N TYR A 124 -29.02 3.98 -23.74
CA TYR A 124 -29.71 2.72 -24.04
C TYR A 124 -29.77 1.78 -22.84
N ARG A 125 -30.75 0.87 -22.90
CA ARG A 125 -30.98 -0.19 -21.91
C ARG A 125 -31.29 -1.48 -22.65
N TYR A 126 -30.59 -2.55 -22.33
CA TYR A 126 -30.78 -3.84 -22.98
C TYR A 126 -30.95 -4.95 -21.94
N GLU A 127 -31.75 -5.96 -22.26
CA GLU A 127 -31.75 -7.18 -21.47
C GLU A 127 -30.46 -8.00 -21.71
N GLY A 128 -29.79 -8.39 -20.63
CA GLY A 128 -28.56 -9.17 -20.65
C GLY A 128 -28.68 -10.43 -19.79
N GLY A 129 -29.70 -11.25 -20.03
CA GLY A 129 -29.98 -12.44 -19.22
C GLY A 129 -30.48 -12.08 -17.82
N ASP A 130 -29.69 -12.40 -16.78
CA ASP A 130 -29.98 -12.08 -15.38
C ASP A 130 -29.54 -10.66 -14.97
N HIS A 131 -29.02 -9.88 -15.90
CA HIS A 131 -28.66 -8.48 -15.74
C HIS A 131 -29.38 -7.58 -16.77
N ASP A 132 -29.47 -6.28 -16.45
CA ASP A 132 -29.78 -5.22 -17.39
C ASP A 132 -28.48 -4.52 -17.78
N ILE A 133 -28.22 -4.36 -19.08
CA ILE A 133 -27.07 -3.62 -19.61
C ILE A 133 -27.48 -2.17 -19.78
N ILE A 134 -26.74 -1.26 -19.16
CA ILE A 134 -26.96 0.18 -19.24
C ILE A 134 -25.82 0.80 -20.04
N VAL A 135 -26.17 1.51 -21.12
CA VAL A 135 -25.23 2.26 -21.96
C VAL A 135 -25.45 3.75 -21.70
N GLY A 136 -24.37 4.45 -21.36
CA GLY A 136 -24.38 5.88 -21.11
C GLY A 136 -23.50 6.63 -22.11
N GLU A 137 -23.99 7.77 -22.57
CA GLU A 137 -23.17 8.79 -23.24
C GLU A 137 -22.48 9.63 -22.16
N VAL A 138 -21.16 9.75 -22.25
CA VAL A 138 -20.36 10.54 -21.31
C VAL A 138 -20.49 12.02 -21.70
N ILE A 139 -21.07 12.81 -20.80
CA ILE A 139 -21.28 14.26 -21.01
C ILE A 139 -20.19 15.10 -20.33
N GLU A 140 -19.63 14.62 -19.24
CA GLU A 140 -18.50 15.22 -18.54
C GLU A 140 -17.65 14.13 -17.89
N PHE A 141 -16.34 14.35 -17.77
CA PHE A 141 -15.45 13.44 -17.05
C PHE A 141 -14.30 14.20 -16.39
N ASP A 142 -13.72 13.59 -15.37
CA ASP A 142 -12.49 14.03 -14.73
C ASP A 142 -11.63 12.81 -14.34
N HIS A 143 -10.33 13.03 -14.18
CA HIS A 143 -9.39 12.00 -13.77
C HIS A 143 -8.29 12.57 -12.87
N LEU A 144 -7.75 11.70 -12.04
CA LEU A 144 -6.59 11.94 -11.19
C LEU A 144 -5.49 10.97 -11.60
N ASP A 145 -4.23 11.39 -11.46
CA ASP A 145 -3.09 10.49 -11.62
C ASP A 145 -2.94 9.60 -10.36
N ALA A 146 -3.83 8.62 -10.24
CA ALA A 146 -3.91 7.71 -9.10
C ALA A 146 -4.02 6.27 -9.58
N ALA A 147 -3.23 5.37 -8.98
CA ALA A 147 -3.26 3.95 -9.31
C ALA A 147 -4.65 3.34 -9.00
N PRO A 148 -5.32 2.68 -9.97
CA PRO A 148 -6.66 2.17 -9.80
C PRO A 148 -6.69 0.92 -8.89
N LEU A 149 -7.79 0.75 -8.17
CA LEU A 149 -8.09 -0.49 -7.45
C LEU A 149 -8.43 -1.59 -8.46
N VAL A 150 -7.71 -2.71 -8.39
CA VAL A 150 -7.90 -3.86 -9.30
C VAL A 150 -8.64 -4.98 -8.59
N PHE A 151 -9.51 -5.66 -9.33
CA PHE A 151 -10.17 -6.90 -8.90
C PHE A 151 -9.87 -8.01 -9.90
N HIS A 152 -9.30 -9.11 -9.38
CA HIS A 152 -8.90 -10.26 -10.17
C HIS A 152 -9.06 -11.54 -9.34
N SER A 153 -9.63 -12.59 -9.95
CA SER A 153 -9.82 -13.90 -9.33
C SER A 153 -10.48 -13.84 -7.94
N GLY A 154 -11.50 -12.97 -7.80
CA GLY A 154 -12.26 -12.82 -6.55
C GLY A 154 -11.56 -12.01 -5.45
N LYS A 155 -10.42 -11.38 -5.73
CA LYS A 155 -9.62 -10.64 -4.74
C LYS A 155 -9.23 -9.27 -5.26
N TYR A 156 -9.09 -8.32 -4.33
CA TYR A 156 -8.45 -7.04 -4.64
C TYR A 156 -6.95 -7.23 -4.85
N SER A 157 -6.40 -6.54 -5.84
CA SER A 157 -4.98 -6.57 -6.23
C SER A 157 -4.47 -5.15 -6.51
N ALA A 158 -3.15 -5.01 -6.60
CA ALA A 158 -2.50 -3.79 -7.06
C ALA A 158 -1.87 -4.04 -8.44
N LEU A 159 -1.79 -2.99 -9.27
CA LEU A 159 -0.99 -3.05 -10.49
C LEU A 159 0.49 -3.06 -10.12
N ALA A 160 1.25 -3.96 -10.74
CA ALA A 160 2.69 -3.85 -10.82
C ALA A 160 3.04 -3.28 -12.20
N PRO A 161 3.93 -2.29 -12.31
CA PRO A 161 4.39 -1.83 -13.62
C PRO A 161 4.97 -3.01 -14.39
N HIS A 162 4.54 -3.19 -15.63
CA HIS A 162 5.10 -4.21 -16.51
C HIS A 162 6.52 -3.77 -16.88
N ARG A 163 7.52 -4.27 -16.16
CA ARG A 163 8.90 -4.21 -16.65
C ARG A 163 8.99 -5.16 -17.84
N ALA A 164 9.40 -4.64 -19.00
CA ALA A 164 9.80 -5.50 -20.11
C ALA A 164 10.82 -6.50 -19.53
N ALA A 165 10.54 -7.79 -19.68
CA ALA A 165 11.44 -8.84 -19.26
C ALA A 165 12.63 -8.85 -20.22
N ASP A 166 13.54 -7.89 -20.07
CA ASP A 166 14.84 -7.90 -20.72
C ASP A 166 15.93 -8.28 -19.72
N GLU A 167 16.66 -9.33 -20.12
CA GLU A 167 18.01 -9.77 -19.75
C GLU A 167 18.18 -11.03 -18.88
N ALA A 168 18.43 -12.13 -19.60
CA ALA A 168 19.42 -13.19 -19.36
C ALA A 168 19.32 -14.01 -18.06
N GLU A 169 18.77 -15.23 -18.22
CA GLU A 169 18.60 -16.31 -17.23
C GLU A 169 19.85 -16.74 -16.45
N SER A 170 21.07 -16.33 -16.82
CA SER A 170 22.29 -16.62 -16.04
C SER A 170 22.70 -15.49 -15.09
N ALA A 171 22.37 -14.23 -15.39
CA ALA A 171 22.55 -13.09 -14.48
C ALA A 171 21.44 -13.00 -13.41
N ALA A 172 20.32 -13.70 -13.64
CA ALA A 172 19.10 -13.67 -12.83
C ALA A 172 19.32 -14.09 -11.36
N PHE A 173 20.22 -15.03 -11.05
CA PHE A 173 20.49 -15.37 -9.65
C PHE A 173 21.14 -14.18 -8.91
N SER A 174 22.23 -13.61 -9.43
CA SER A 174 22.92 -12.48 -8.79
C SER A 174 22.10 -11.18 -8.75
N ARG A 175 21.21 -10.97 -9.74
CA ARG A 175 20.40 -9.76 -9.86
C ARG A 175 19.04 -9.85 -9.16
N SER A 176 18.50 -11.05 -8.93
CA SER A 176 17.14 -11.23 -8.38
C SER A 176 17.12 -11.98 -7.04
N PHE A 177 18.22 -12.64 -6.66
CA PHE A 177 18.31 -13.27 -5.35
C PHE A 177 18.41 -12.20 -4.26
N LEU A 178 17.47 -12.25 -3.30
CA LEU A 178 17.44 -11.32 -2.17
C LEU A 178 18.75 -11.32 -1.37
N GLY A 179 19.46 -12.45 -1.31
CA GLY A 179 20.76 -12.53 -0.65
C GLY A 179 21.87 -11.73 -1.32
N PHE A 180 21.70 -11.23 -2.55
CA PHE A 180 22.60 -10.25 -3.17
C PHE A 180 22.03 -8.83 -3.16
N LEU A 181 20.72 -8.70 -3.39
CA LEU A 181 20.06 -7.39 -3.41
C LEU A 181 20.09 -6.71 -2.03
N LEU A 182 19.72 -7.42 -0.97
CA LEU A 182 19.64 -6.85 0.37
C LEU A 182 21.00 -6.39 0.90
N PRO A 183 22.10 -7.17 0.83
CA PRO A 183 23.40 -6.68 1.29
C PRO A 183 23.92 -5.49 0.47
N ARG A 184 23.62 -5.43 -0.83
CA ARG A 184 24.04 -4.30 -1.68
C ARG A 184 23.29 -3.01 -1.32
N VAL A 185 21.99 -3.11 -1.08
CA VAL A 185 21.17 -1.99 -0.59
C VAL A 185 21.62 -1.58 0.82
N GLN A 186 21.83 -2.54 1.72
CA GLN A 186 22.34 -2.30 3.06
C GLN A 186 23.70 -1.60 3.03
N TYR A 187 24.61 -2.04 2.16
CA TYR A 187 25.91 -1.40 1.99
C TYR A 187 25.74 0.06 1.57
N ALA A 188 24.92 0.34 0.56
CA ALA A 188 24.69 1.72 0.08
C ALA A 188 24.10 2.62 1.19
N LEU A 189 23.14 2.13 1.97
CA LEU A 189 22.55 2.86 3.09
C LEU A 189 23.54 3.09 4.25
N PHE A 190 24.42 2.11 4.51
CA PHE A 190 25.31 2.15 5.67
C PHE A 190 26.67 2.78 5.37
N GLU A 191 27.05 2.96 4.09
CA GLU A 191 28.34 3.52 3.69
C GLU A 191 28.58 4.96 4.23
N PRO A 192 27.61 5.89 4.16
CA PRO A 192 27.78 7.23 4.72
C PRO A 192 27.94 7.22 6.24
N ILE A 193 27.15 6.37 6.93
CA ILE A 193 27.25 6.18 8.39
C ILE A 193 28.63 5.64 8.74
N LYS A 194 29.13 4.64 8.00
CA LYS A 194 30.46 4.05 8.22
C LYS A 194 31.57 5.09 8.06
N LYS A 195 31.49 5.98 7.06
CA LYS A 195 32.43 7.10 6.91
C LYS A 195 32.40 8.05 8.11
N ALA A 196 31.20 8.42 8.57
CA ALA A 196 31.04 9.29 9.74
C ALA A 196 31.57 8.64 11.03
N MET A 197 31.34 7.33 11.21
CA MET A 197 31.90 6.56 12.31
C MET A 197 33.44 6.54 12.27
N GLN A 198 34.04 6.34 11.09
CA GLN A 198 35.49 6.34 10.92
C GLN A 198 36.11 7.70 11.30
N GLN A 199 35.51 8.81 10.86
CA GLN A 199 35.94 10.16 11.22
C GLN A 199 35.90 10.41 12.73
N ARG A 200 35.01 9.71 13.43
CA ARG A 200 34.82 9.81 14.88
C ARG A 200 35.49 8.69 15.66
N ALA A 201 36.28 7.84 14.99
CA ALA A 201 36.90 6.65 15.59
C ALA A 201 35.91 5.79 16.40
N ILE A 202 34.68 5.63 15.88
CA ILE A 202 33.65 4.76 16.45
C ILE A 202 33.72 3.40 15.74
N GLY A 203 33.88 2.33 16.50
CA GLY A 203 33.85 0.94 16.00
C GLY A 203 32.43 0.45 15.72
N LEU A 204 32.30 -0.71 15.06
CA LEU A 204 30.99 -1.34 14.80
C LEU A 204 30.30 -1.82 16.08
N ASP A 205 31.06 -2.39 17.01
CA ASP A 205 30.56 -2.84 18.32
C ASP A 205 30.13 -1.67 19.20
N GLU A 206 30.91 -0.58 19.19
CA GLU A 206 30.56 0.68 19.85
C GLU A 206 29.28 1.29 19.27
N TYR A 207 29.18 1.37 17.94
CA TYR A 207 27.99 1.86 17.26
C TYR A 207 26.76 1.01 17.58
N PHE A 208 26.90 -0.31 17.59
CA PHE A 208 25.83 -1.23 17.96
C PHE A 208 25.34 -0.95 19.38
N ALA A 209 26.26 -0.85 20.35
CA ALA A 209 25.92 -0.56 21.74
C ALA A 209 25.23 0.80 21.90
N LEU A 210 25.76 1.85 21.26
CA LEU A 210 25.16 3.19 21.28
C LEU A 210 23.77 3.21 20.62
N SER A 211 23.57 2.44 19.55
CA SER A 211 22.27 2.29 18.88
C SER A 211 21.23 1.60 19.76
N ALA A 212 21.64 0.55 20.48
CA ALA A 212 20.76 -0.13 21.44
C ALA A 212 20.39 0.80 22.61
N LEU A 213 21.37 1.54 23.12
CA LEU A 213 21.18 2.52 24.21
C LEU A 213 20.35 3.74 23.79
N ALA A 214 20.33 4.10 22.51
CA ALA A 214 19.46 5.15 22.00
C ALA A 214 17.97 4.80 22.09
N ALA A 215 17.64 3.51 22.14
CA ALA A 215 16.25 3.03 22.25
C ALA A 215 15.80 2.90 23.71
N LYS A 216 16.69 2.45 24.61
CA LYS A 216 16.42 2.28 26.04
C LYS A 216 17.72 2.05 26.82
N ASP A 217 17.67 2.27 28.12
CA ASP A 217 18.78 1.99 29.03
C ASP A 217 18.96 0.48 29.21
N LEU A 218 20.21 0.04 29.06
CA LEU A 218 20.56 -1.38 29.04
C LEU A 218 21.81 -1.65 29.87
N SER A 219 21.83 -2.82 30.50
CA SER A 219 23.03 -3.38 31.11
C SER A 219 24.00 -3.90 30.04
N MET A 220 25.26 -4.08 30.40
CA MET A 220 26.26 -4.66 29.48
C MET A 220 25.85 -6.08 29.03
N LEU A 221 25.21 -6.86 29.91
CA LEU A 221 24.77 -8.21 29.60
C LEU A 221 23.67 -8.20 28.53
N GLU A 222 22.68 -7.32 28.66
CA GLU A 222 21.61 -7.16 27.67
C GLU A 222 22.16 -6.70 26.32
N ILE A 223 23.11 -5.75 26.29
CA ILE A 223 23.76 -5.30 25.05
C ILE A 223 24.53 -6.46 24.40
N ALA A 224 25.30 -7.22 25.19
CA ALA A 224 26.05 -8.37 24.67
C ALA A 224 25.12 -9.47 24.14
N GLU A 225 23.98 -9.71 24.79
CA GLU A 225 22.96 -10.67 24.34
C GLU A 225 22.34 -10.26 23.00
N LEU A 226 21.95 -8.99 22.87
CA LEU A 226 21.45 -8.46 21.60
C LEU A 226 22.51 -8.55 20.49
N GLY A 227 23.79 -8.34 20.84
CA GLY A 227 24.91 -8.34 19.90
C GLY A 227 25.22 -9.69 19.27
N ARG A 228 25.00 -10.81 20.00
CA ARG A 228 25.35 -12.17 19.51
C ARG A 228 24.72 -12.50 18.16
N PHE A 229 23.48 -12.06 17.94
CA PHE A 229 22.77 -12.32 16.69
C PHE A 229 23.43 -11.63 15.49
N TYR A 230 24.02 -10.46 15.73
CA TYR A 230 24.67 -9.64 14.70
C TYR A 230 26.17 -9.92 14.58
N ASP A 231 26.67 -10.97 15.23
CA ASP A 231 28.10 -11.25 15.39
C ASP A 231 28.84 -10.00 15.92
N ARG A 232 28.28 -9.42 16.98
CA ARG A 232 28.82 -8.28 17.72
C ARG A 232 29.18 -8.69 19.13
N SER A 233 30.30 -8.18 19.61
CA SER A 233 30.73 -8.34 20.98
C SER A 233 30.58 -7.03 21.73
N PHE A 234 30.12 -7.08 22.98
CA PHE A 234 30.19 -5.92 23.87
C PHE A 234 30.87 -6.31 25.17
N THR A 235 32.03 -5.72 25.41
CA THR A 235 32.96 -6.09 26.48
C THR A 235 33.10 -4.96 27.50
N PRO A 236 33.55 -5.25 28.74
CA PRO A 236 33.84 -4.21 29.72
C PRO A 236 34.85 -3.16 29.24
N ALA A 237 35.79 -3.54 28.37
CA ALA A 237 36.75 -2.63 27.77
C ALA A 237 36.09 -1.61 26.83
N GLU A 238 35.12 -2.04 26.04
CA GLU A 238 34.34 -1.15 25.17
C GLU A 238 33.43 -0.22 25.96
N ALA A 239 32.77 -0.73 26.99
CA ALA A 239 31.97 0.09 27.91
C ALA A 239 32.83 1.19 28.58
N LEU A 240 34.03 0.83 29.06
CA LEU A 240 34.96 1.80 29.64
C LEU A 240 35.44 2.82 28.59
N LYS A 241 35.69 2.40 27.35
CA LYS A 241 36.08 3.29 26.26
C LYS A 241 34.98 4.29 25.92
N LEU A 242 33.73 3.84 25.81
CA LEU A 242 32.58 4.72 25.59
C LEU A 242 32.37 5.70 26.75
N LYS A 243 32.54 5.24 27.99
CA LYS A 243 32.45 6.08 29.20
C LYS A 243 33.56 7.14 29.23
N ASN A 244 34.80 6.76 28.95
CA ASN A 244 35.94 7.69 28.93
C ASN A 244 35.82 8.76 27.82
N ARG A 245 35.09 8.44 26.75
CA ARG A 245 34.73 9.39 25.69
C ARG A 245 33.52 10.24 26.05
N GLY A 246 32.93 10.04 27.22
CA GLY A 246 31.75 10.75 27.69
C GLY A 246 30.51 10.50 26.84
N LEU A 247 30.39 9.32 26.21
CA LEU A 247 29.24 8.95 25.36
C LEU A 247 28.16 8.17 26.12
N VAL A 248 28.57 7.45 27.17
CA VAL A 248 27.67 6.70 28.05
C VAL A 248 27.96 7.02 29.49
N GLU A 249 26.94 6.94 30.32
CA GLU A 249 27.04 7.10 31.76
C GLU A 249 26.19 6.07 32.50
N PRO A 250 26.47 5.82 33.79
CA PRO A 250 25.67 4.91 34.59
C PRO A 250 24.27 5.50 34.82
N ALA A 251 23.22 4.67 34.69
CA ALA A 251 21.84 5.02 34.99
C ALA A 251 21.42 4.45 36.36
N GLU A 252 20.65 3.36 36.38
CA GLU A 252 20.19 2.67 37.59
C GLU A 252 20.79 1.27 37.75
N GLY A 253 20.98 0.84 39.01
CA GLY A 253 21.41 -0.53 39.37
C GLY A 253 22.68 -0.59 40.22
N ASP A 254 23.18 -1.81 40.46
CA ASP A 254 24.51 -2.06 41.01
C ASP A 254 25.22 -3.20 40.26
N GLY A 255 26.54 -3.25 40.38
CA GLY A 255 27.34 -4.38 39.90
C GLY A 255 27.08 -4.73 38.42
N ALA A 256 26.75 -6.00 38.17
CA ALA A 256 26.47 -6.52 36.83
C ALA A 256 25.09 -6.13 36.29
N ALA A 257 24.18 -5.69 37.16
CA ALA A 257 22.85 -5.20 36.79
C ALA A 257 22.84 -3.70 36.49
N MET A 258 23.97 -3.01 36.67
CA MET A 258 24.08 -1.58 36.38
C MET A 258 23.75 -1.30 34.92
N ARG A 259 22.67 -0.55 34.70
CA ARG A 259 22.31 -0.04 33.39
C ARG A 259 23.16 1.16 33.02
N MET A 260 23.34 1.31 31.73
CA MET A 260 23.96 2.49 31.13
C MET A 260 22.91 3.23 30.33
N GLN A 261 23.09 4.54 30.23
CA GLN A 261 22.34 5.42 29.34
C GLN A 261 23.31 6.23 28.47
N LEU A 262 22.81 6.83 27.40
CA LEU A 262 23.59 7.79 26.64
C LEU A 262 23.71 9.10 27.41
N THR A 263 24.89 9.72 27.36
CA THR A 263 25.04 11.12 27.80
C THR A 263 24.43 12.07 26.76
N ALA A 264 24.39 13.37 27.05
CA ALA A 264 24.06 14.39 26.05
C ALA A 264 24.95 14.29 24.78
N ASN A 265 26.24 14.01 24.94
CA ASN A 265 27.16 13.81 23.81
C ASN A 265 26.87 12.51 23.05
N GLY A 266 26.50 11.44 23.77
CA GLY A 266 26.09 10.17 23.17
C GLY A 266 24.82 10.32 22.32
N HIS A 267 23.81 11.02 22.85
CA HIS A 267 22.59 11.35 22.12
C HIS A 267 22.86 12.21 20.88
N ALA A 268 23.69 13.27 21.01
CA ALA A 268 24.05 14.12 19.89
C ALA A 268 24.75 13.34 18.77
N LEU A 269 25.68 12.45 19.12
CA LEU A 269 26.35 11.56 18.18
C LEU A 269 25.36 10.65 17.46
N MET A 270 24.45 10.00 18.20
CA MET A 270 23.47 9.09 17.61
C MET A 270 22.48 9.82 16.71
N LEU A 271 22.02 11.01 17.10
CA LEU A 271 21.13 11.82 16.28
C LEU A 271 21.79 12.21 14.95
N GLU A 272 23.07 12.58 14.99
CA GLU A 272 23.84 12.90 13.78
C GLU A 272 23.96 11.68 12.86
N LEU A 273 24.37 10.52 13.38
CA LEU A 273 24.49 9.29 12.58
C LEU A 273 23.14 8.84 12.00
N LEU A 274 22.04 9.00 12.75
CA LEU A 274 20.69 8.73 12.26
C LEU A 274 20.26 9.71 11.17
N SER A 275 20.63 10.99 11.26
CA SER A 275 20.37 11.98 10.22
C SER A 275 21.08 11.58 8.92
N ILE A 276 22.37 11.24 9.00
CA ILE A 276 23.15 10.76 7.86
C ILE A 276 22.51 9.52 7.22
N GLY A 277 22.02 8.59 8.04
CA GLY A 277 21.30 7.41 7.57
C GLY A 277 19.98 7.75 6.87
N LYS A 278 19.22 8.71 7.38
CA LYS A 278 17.97 9.18 6.76
C LYS A 278 18.21 9.88 5.43
N ASP A 279 19.23 10.74 5.35
CA ASP A 279 19.59 11.43 4.11
C ASP A 279 20.01 10.42 3.04
N ALA A 280 20.75 9.37 3.43
CA ALA A 280 21.12 8.27 2.53
C ALA A 280 19.89 7.44 2.08
N GLU A 281 18.93 7.19 2.98
CA GLU A 281 17.66 6.56 2.63
C GLU A 281 16.88 7.42 1.63
N GLU A 282 16.72 8.71 1.91
CA GLU A 282 16.00 9.65 1.04
C GLU A 282 16.62 9.68 -0.35
N THR A 283 17.95 9.86 -0.44
CA THR A 283 18.70 9.85 -1.70
C THR A 283 18.49 8.55 -2.50
N LEU A 284 18.48 7.39 -1.82
CA LEU A 284 18.29 6.10 -2.48
C LEU A 284 16.86 5.94 -3.03
N LEU A 285 15.88 6.57 -2.39
CA LEU A 285 14.46 6.46 -2.70
C LEU A 285 13.93 7.58 -3.60
N GLU A 286 14.71 8.60 -3.92
CA GLU A 286 14.32 9.76 -4.75
C GLU A 286 13.64 9.39 -6.08
N ARG A 287 13.99 8.24 -6.66
CA ARG A 287 13.49 7.78 -7.97
C ARG A 287 12.41 6.70 -7.88
N ILE A 288 11.87 6.47 -6.69
CA ILE A 288 10.86 5.43 -6.43
C ILE A 288 9.58 6.11 -5.97
N GLU A 289 8.44 5.69 -6.52
CA GLU A 289 7.15 6.26 -6.16
C GLU A 289 6.83 6.05 -4.67
N PRO A 290 6.23 7.03 -3.96
CA PRO A 290 5.97 6.91 -2.52
C PRO A 290 5.15 5.68 -2.12
N THR A 291 4.25 5.23 -3.00
CA THR A 291 3.43 4.02 -2.80
C THR A 291 4.27 2.74 -2.89
N GLU A 292 5.23 2.68 -3.80
CA GLU A 292 6.17 1.57 -3.94
C GLU A 292 7.14 1.50 -2.75
N VAL A 293 7.60 2.67 -2.27
CA VAL A 293 8.40 2.75 -1.03
C VAL A 293 7.64 2.19 0.16
N GLN A 294 6.37 2.58 0.33
CA GLN A 294 5.53 2.08 1.42
C GLN A 294 5.29 0.57 1.32
N ALA A 295 5.06 0.07 0.10
CA ALA A 295 4.92 -1.37 -0.15
C ALA A 295 6.21 -2.14 0.19
N LEU A 296 7.38 -1.63 -0.22
CA LEU A 296 8.69 -2.19 0.11
C LEU A 296 8.90 -2.28 1.63
N LYS A 297 8.68 -1.17 2.36
CA LYS A 297 8.80 -1.13 3.83
C LYS A 297 7.85 -2.14 4.48
N SER A 298 6.61 -2.24 4.01
CA SER A 298 5.65 -3.23 4.51
C SER A 298 6.10 -4.68 4.27
N LEU A 299 6.68 -4.98 3.10
CA LEU A 299 7.19 -6.32 2.79
C LEU A 299 8.41 -6.68 3.63
N LEU A 300 9.35 -5.74 3.81
CA LEU A 300 10.52 -5.92 4.66
C LEU A 300 10.13 -6.17 6.12
N HIS A 301 9.17 -5.40 6.67
CA HIS A 301 8.68 -5.64 8.03
C HIS A 301 8.09 -7.06 8.21
N ARG A 302 7.37 -7.57 7.20
CA ARG A 302 6.86 -8.95 7.23
C ARG A 302 7.99 -9.98 7.22
N LEU A 303 8.99 -9.80 6.35
CA LEU A 303 10.16 -10.67 6.29
C LEU A 303 10.92 -10.68 7.62
N VAL A 304 11.11 -9.52 8.26
CA VAL A 304 11.77 -9.42 9.57
C VAL A 304 10.96 -10.14 10.65
N LYS A 305 9.63 -9.98 10.67
CA LYS A 305 8.75 -10.65 11.64
C LYS A 305 8.78 -12.17 11.53
N ASP A 306 8.88 -12.68 10.30
CA ASP A 306 8.89 -14.12 10.02
C ASP A 306 10.31 -14.72 10.07
N THR A 307 11.34 -13.88 10.23
CA THR A 307 12.70 -14.31 10.55
C THR A 307 12.76 -14.57 12.06
N PRO A 308 13.39 -15.66 12.54
CA PRO A 308 13.49 -15.91 13.96
C PRO A 308 14.19 -14.74 14.68
N SER A 309 13.41 -13.88 15.34
CA SER A 309 13.88 -13.01 16.41
C SER A 309 13.98 -13.83 17.68
N VAL A 310 15.15 -13.91 18.29
CA VAL A 310 15.23 -14.48 19.65
C VAL A 310 14.79 -13.39 20.62
N ALA A 311 13.54 -13.54 21.11
CA ALA A 311 12.90 -12.90 22.26
C ALA A 311 12.75 -11.36 22.27
#